data_AF-A0A3B8YC36-F1
#
_entry.id   AF-A0A3B8YC36-F1
#
_cell.length_a   1.000
_cell.length_b   1.000
_cell.length_c   1.000
_cell.angle_alpha   90.00
_cell.angle_beta   90.00
_cell.angle_gamma   90.00
#
_symmetry.space_group_name_H-M   'P 1'
#
loop_
_entity.id
_entity.type
_entity.pdbx_description
1 polymer ?
#
loop_
_entity_poly.entity_id
_entity_poly.type
_entity_poly.pdbx_seq_one_letter_code
_entity_poly.pdbx_strand_id
1 'polypeptide(L)' 'MADSQSQPTQNPKLEDPKFGFNEYAERLNGRAAMVGFVLTLIIEYLTGQGLLSWLGLN' A
#
# COMPACT_ATOMS: atom_id res chain seq x y z
N MET A 1 20.11 -34.63 -40.31
CA MET A 1 18.78 -34.79 -39.70
C MET A 1 18.97 -34.60 -38.20
N ALA A 2 18.60 -33.43 -37.66
CA ALA A 2 17.31 -33.20 -36.97
C ALA A 2 17.35 -33.84 -35.55
N ASP A 3 17.24 -33.18 -34.40
CA ASP A 3 16.71 -31.85 -34.07
C ASP A 3 17.32 -31.32 -32.75
N SER A 4 17.60 -30.02 -32.70
CA SER A 4 17.91 -29.31 -31.46
C SER A 4 16.62 -29.04 -30.69
N GLN A 5 16.35 -29.81 -29.63
CA GLN A 5 15.24 -29.48 -28.73
C GLN A 5 15.67 -28.33 -27.81
N SER A 6 15.28 -27.11 -28.18
CA SER A 6 15.27 -25.95 -27.30
C SER A 6 14.34 -26.24 -26.12
N GLN A 7 14.90 -26.51 -24.94
CA GLN A 7 14.12 -26.56 -23.71
C GLN A 7 13.38 -25.22 -23.54
N PRO A 8 12.07 -25.20 -23.23
CA PRO A 8 11.40 -23.96 -22.85
C PRO A 8 11.87 -23.58 -21.44
N THR A 9 13.02 -22.93 -21.35
CA THR A 9 13.48 -22.28 -20.12
C THR A 9 12.70 -20.98 -19.98
N GLN A 10 12.19 -20.72 -18.78
CA GLN A 10 11.35 -19.58 -18.37
C GLN A 10 9.85 -19.76 -18.63
N ASN A 11 9.15 -20.30 -17.63
CA ASN A 11 7.75 -19.93 -17.40
C ASN A 11 7.74 -18.39 -17.30
N PRO A 12 7.02 -17.64 -18.16
CA PRO A 12 7.03 -16.20 -18.07
C PRO A 12 6.51 -15.82 -16.69
N LYS A 13 7.42 -15.37 -15.83
CA LYS A 13 7.06 -14.73 -14.57
C LYS A 13 6.49 -13.38 -14.99
N LEU A 14 5.20 -13.41 -15.35
CA LEU A 14 4.41 -12.20 -15.54
C LEU A 14 4.63 -11.40 -14.26
N GLU A 15 5.38 -10.31 -14.35
CA GLU A 15 5.52 -9.40 -13.23
C GLU A 15 4.11 -8.93 -12.92
N ASP A 16 3.57 -9.36 -11.77
CA ASP A 16 2.31 -8.84 -11.29
C ASP A 16 2.42 -7.31 -11.33
N PRO A 17 1.50 -6.62 -12.02
CA PRO A 17 1.60 -5.18 -12.20
C PRO A 17 1.69 -4.50 -10.83
N LYS A 18 2.91 -4.10 -10.45
CA LYS A 18 3.22 -3.45 -9.15
C LYS A 18 2.56 -2.07 -9.00
N PHE A 19 2.00 -1.54 -10.09
CA PHE A 19 1.36 -0.24 -10.14
C PHE A 19 -0.15 -0.40 -10.36
N GLY A 20 -0.94 0.20 -9.45
CA GLY A 20 -2.40 0.15 -9.46
C GLY A 20 -2.98 -0.27 -8.10
N PHE A 21 -4.30 -0.50 -8.07
CA PHE A 21 -4.95 -1.15 -6.94
C PHE A 21 -4.60 -2.64 -6.95
N ASN A 22 -3.46 -2.99 -6.35
CA ASN A 22 -3.04 -4.37 -6.11
C ASN A 22 -3.05 -4.69 -4.62
N GLU A 23 -3.11 -5.98 -4.28
CA GLU A 23 -3.25 -6.43 -2.88
C GLU A 23 -2.11 -5.94 -1.97
N TYR A 24 -0.90 -5.77 -2.53
CA TYR A 24 0.21 -5.20 -1.79
C TYR A 24 -0.03 -3.72 -1.42
N ALA A 25 -0.49 -2.92 -2.38
CA ALA A 25 -0.83 -1.51 -2.16
C ALA A 25 -1.99 -1.36 -1.16
N GLU A 26 -3.00 -2.20 -1.24
CA GLU A 26 -4.13 -2.21 -0.28
C GLU A 26 -3.64 -2.50 1.15
N ARG A 27 -2.80 -3.52 1.32
CA ARG A 27 -2.20 -3.87 2.62
C ARG A 27 -1.31 -2.76 3.15
N LEU A 28 -0.54 -2.10 2.29
CA LEU A 28 0.33 -0.98 2.68
C LEU A 28 -0.49 0.24 3.10
N ASN A 29 -1.50 0.61 2.29
CA ASN A 29 -2.41 1.71 2.57
C ASN A 29 -3.19 1.49 3.88
N GLY A 30 -3.67 0.26 4.12
CA GLY A 30 -4.34 -0.09 5.37
C GLY A 30 -3.45 0.10 6.60
N ARG A 31 -2.17 -0.29 6.53
CA ARG A 31 -1.20 -0.06 7.62
C ARG A 31 -0.93 1.42 7.84
N ALA A 32 -0.72 2.16 6.76
CA ALA A 32 -0.53 3.60 6.82
C ALA A 32 -1.74 4.30 7.47
N ALA A 33 -2.97 3.86 7.15
CA ALA A 33 -4.19 4.36 7.76
C ALA A 33 -4.26 4.06 9.27
N MET A 34 -3.92 2.84 9.71
CA MET A 34 -3.87 2.50 11.13
C MET A 34 -2.88 3.38 11.90
N VAL A 35 -1.67 3.59 11.35
CA VAL A 35 -0.66 4.47 11.96
C VAL A 35 -1.14 5.91 11.99
N GLY A 36 -1.70 6.40 10.86
CA GLY A 36 -2.23 7.76 10.77
C GLY A 36 -3.31 8.03 11.80
N PHE A 37 -4.24 7.08 12.00
CA PHE A 37 -5.32 7.20 12.98
C PHE A 37 -4.80 7.26 14.43
N VAL A 38 -3.83 6.41 14.78
CA VAL A 38 -3.24 6.44 16.13
C VAL A 38 -2.47 7.74 16.36
N LEU A 39 -1.70 8.19 15.36
CA LEU A 39 -0.98 9.46 15.45
C LEU A 39 -1.94 10.63 15.66
N THR A 40 -3.08 10.65 14.99
CA THR A 40 -4.05 11.73 15.17
C THR A 40 -4.71 11.73 16.53
N LEU A 41 -5.01 10.56 17.11
CA LEU A 41 -5.46 10.49 18.51
C LEU A 41 -4.40 11.01 19.48
N ILE A 42 -3.12 10.70 19.25
CA ILE A 42 -2.02 11.20 20.09
C ILE A 42 -1.90 12.72 19.98
N ILE A 43 -1.95 13.27 18.77
CA ILE A 43 -1.87 14.71 18.55
C ILE A 43 -3.06 15.42 19.19
N GLU A 44 -4.27 14.89 19.02
CA GLU A 44 -5.49 15.42 19.63
C GLU A 44 -5.37 15.42 21.17
N TYR A 45 -4.85 14.34 21.75
CA TYR A 45 -4.62 14.26 23.20
C TYR A 45 -3.60 15.30 23.70
N LEU A 46 -2.50 15.50 22.96
CA LEU A 46 -1.44 16.44 23.34
C LEU A 46 -1.85 17.91 23.15
N THR A 47 -2.59 18.20 22.09
CA THR A 47 -2.99 19.57 21.74
C THR A 47 -4.31 19.98 22.38
N GLY A 48 -5.15 19.02 22.79
CA GLY A 48 -6.49 19.26 23.29
C GLY A 48 -7.46 19.78 22.22
N GLN A 49 -7.05 19.78 20.95
CA GLN A 49 -7.81 20.30 19.83
C GLN A 49 -7.96 19.19 18.78
N GLY A 50 -9.22 18.83 18.49
CA GLY A 50 -9.50 17.76 17.54
C GLY A 50 -9.07 18.10 16.12
N LEU A 51 -8.79 17.07 15.31
CA LEU A 51 -8.46 17.22 13.89
C LEU A 51 -9.43 18.11 13.12
N LEU A 52 -10.73 18.01 13.43
CA LEU A 52 -11.78 18.78 12.76
C LEU A 52 -11.62 20.29 12.97
N SER A 53 -11.13 20.68 14.15
CA SER A 53 -10.86 22.07 14.47
C SER A 53 -9.70 22.63 13.62
N TRP A 54 -8.72 21.79 13.23
CA TRP A 54 -7.67 22.18 12.28
C TRP A 54 -8.19 22.35 10.85
N LEU A 55 -9.24 21.61 10.49
CA LEU A 55 -9.96 21.80 9.22
C LEU A 55 -10.91 23.03 9.25
N GLY A 56 -10.96 23.77 10.36
CA GLY A 56 -11.82 24.95 10.53
C GLY A 56 -13.29 24.60 10.80
N LEU A 57 -13.59 23.34 11.11
CA LEU A 57 -14.90 22.88 11.54
C LEU A 57 -14.92 22.92 13.07
N ASN A 58 -15.32 24.06 13.63
CA ASN A 58 -15.42 24.30 15.07
C ASN A 58 -16.85 24.67 15.48
#